data_AF-M0ZXE8-F1
#
_entry.id   AF-M0ZXE8-F1
#
_cell.length_a   1.000
_cell.length_b   1.000
_cell.length_c   1.000
_cell.angle_alpha   90.00
_cell.angle_beta   90.00
_cell.angle_gamma   90.00
#
_symmetry.space_group_name_H-M   'P 1'
#
loop_
_entity.id
_entity.type
_entity.pdbx_description
1 polymer ?
#
loop_
_entity_poly.entity_id
_entity_poly.type
_entity_poly.pdbx_seq_one_letter_code
_entity_poly.pdbx_strand_id
1 'polypeptide(L)'
;MSTTPPSRITHIINLPTQLDQPVSVVAAPGVSDTHFRNAIESSLFKQWLKNIQTETGLLANGAMSLKQVLIQGVDMFGERLGFLKFNADIIDKETGQKVPGIVFARGPAVAVLILLDSEGETYAVLTEQVRVPVGRLILELPAGMLDDDQGDFAGTAVREVEEETGIHLNAHDMVDLTAFLDASTGGRVFPSPVSFHRLL
;
A
#
# COMPACT_ATOMS: atom_id res chain seq x y z
N MET A 1 -38.52 -11.45 19.92
CA MET A 1 -38.24 -10.43 18.90
C MET A 1 -37.19 -11.01 17.95
N SER A 2 -37.57 -11.30 16.71
CA SER A 2 -36.63 -11.81 15.71
C SER A 2 -35.82 -10.62 15.19
N THR A 3 -34.60 -10.47 15.68
CA THR A 3 -33.65 -9.50 15.13
C THR A 3 -33.18 -10.04 13.79
N THR A 4 -33.78 -9.58 12.69
CA THR A 4 -33.20 -9.77 11.37
C THR A 4 -31.78 -9.19 11.42
N PRO A 5 -30.73 -9.98 11.16
CA PRO A 5 -29.38 -9.43 11.13
C PRO A 5 -29.35 -8.30 10.09
N PRO A 6 -28.67 -7.17 10.36
CA PRO A 6 -28.57 -6.09 9.39
C PRO A 6 -28.04 -6.64 8.07
N SER A 7 -28.71 -6.28 6.97
CA SER A 7 -28.31 -6.66 5.62
C SER A 7 -26.86 -6.24 5.39
N ARG A 8 -25.96 -7.21 5.19
CA ARG A 8 -24.55 -6.92 4.93
C ARG A 8 -24.38 -6.34 3.53
N ILE A 9 -23.72 -5.19 3.46
CA ILE A 9 -23.33 -4.54 2.21
C ILE A 9 -22.40 -5.50 1.47
N THR A 10 -22.77 -5.87 0.25
CA THR A 10 -22.07 -6.89 -0.54
C THR A 10 -21.91 -6.42 -1.98
N HIS A 11 -20.75 -6.71 -2.56
CA HIS A 11 -20.43 -6.51 -3.97
C HIS A 11 -19.84 -7.81 -4.54
N ILE A 12 -20.10 -8.11 -5.81
CA ILE A 12 -19.61 -9.34 -6.45
C ILE A 12 -18.57 -8.98 -7.49
N ILE A 13 -17.41 -9.63 -7.42
CA ILE A 13 -16.35 -9.52 -8.43
C ILE A 13 -16.17 -10.87 -9.12
N ASN A 14 -15.97 -10.84 -10.43
CA ASN A 14 -15.67 -12.01 -11.24
C ASN A 14 -14.19 -12.00 -11.60
N LEU A 15 -13.48 -13.09 -11.29
CA LEU A 15 -12.07 -13.23 -11.59
C LEU A 15 -11.90 -14.13 -12.83
N PRO A 16 -11.05 -13.78 -13.81
CA PRO A 16 -10.79 -14.62 -14.98
C PRO A 16 -10.30 -16.03 -14.64
N THR A 17 -9.59 -16.18 -13.52
CA THR A 17 -9.08 -17.47 -13.04
C THR A 17 -10.11 -18.29 -12.26
N GLN A 18 -11.30 -17.73 -12.01
CA GLN A 18 -12.39 -18.33 -11.21
C GLN A 18 -13.77 -18.05 -11.81
N LEU A 19 -13.96 -18.22 -13.12
CA LEU A 19 -15.20 -17.86 -13.83
C LEU A 19 -16.48 -18.48 -13.25
N ASP A 20 -16.39 -19.71 -12.73
CA ASP A 20 -17.55 -20.42 -12.14
C ASP A 20 -17.73 -20.14 -10.62
N GLN A 21 -16.88 -19.30 -10.02
CA GLN A 21 -16.87 -19.02 -8.59
C GLN A 21 -16.75 -17.51 -8.34
N PRO A 22 -17.87 -16.75 -8.42
CA PRO A 22 -17.86 -15.33 -8.12
C PRO A 22 -17.39 -15.08 -6.69
N VAL A 23 -16.57 -14.04 -6.51
CA VAL A 23 -16.02 -13.67 -5.21
C VAL A 23 -16.89 -12.56 -4.61
N SER A 24 -17.31 -12.77 -3.36
CA SER A 24 -18.03 -11.75 -2.60
C SER A 24 -17.05 -10.80 -1.91
N VAL A 25 -17.30 -9.50 -2.05
CA VAL A 25 -16.67 -8.45 -1.26
C VAL A 25 -17.73 -7.93 -0.29
N VAL A 26 -17.46 -7.98 1.01
CA VAL A 26 -18.44 -7.69 2.06
C VAL A 26 -17.91 -6.64 3.03
N ALA A 27 -18.79 -5.79 3.53
CA ALA A 27 -18.47 -4.83 4.58
C ALA A 27 -18.54 -5.47 5.97
N ALA A 28 -17.53 -5.22 6.81
CA ALA A 28 -17.60 -5.51 8.23
C ALA A 28 -18.61 -4.58 8.95
N PRO A 29 -19.12 -4.97 10.13
CA PRO A 29 -19.93 -4.08 10.95
C PRO A 29 -19.22 -2.74 11.21
N GLY A 30 -19.91 -1.63 10.98
CA GLY A 30 -19.36 -0.27 11.18
C GLY A 30 -18.78 0.39 9.93
N VAL A 31 -18.57 -0.35 8.83
CA VAL A 31 -18.23 0.25 7.54
C VAL A 31 -19.51 0.75 6.87
N SER A 32 -19.57 2.05 6.58
CA SER A 32 -20.73 2.66 5.90
C SER A 32 -20.79 2.28 4.42
N ASP A 33 -21.96 2.42 3.79
CA ASP A 33 -22.13 2.22 2.34
C ASP A 33 -21.17 3.08 1.52
N THR A 34 -21.01 4.35 1.89
CA THR A 34 -20.11 5.28 1.21
C THR A 34 -18.65 4.83 1.36
N HIS A 35 -18.21 4.48 2.56
CA HIS A 35 -16.83 4.00 2.77
C HIS A 35 -16.58 2.67 2.05
N PHE A 36 -17.57 1.78 2.03
CA PHE A 36 -17.48 0.52 1.29
C PHE A 36 -17.33 0.77 -0.21
N ARG A 37 -18.12 1.68 -0.80
CA ARG A 37 -17.98 2.07 -2.21
C ARG A 37 -16.62 2.70 -2.49
N ASN A 38 -16.20 3.67 -1.66
CA ASN A 38 -14.88 4.28 -1.77
C ASN A 38 -13.76 3.23 -1.72
N ALA A 39 -13.88 2.22 -0.86
CA ALA A 39 -12.93 1.12 -0.77
C ALA A 39 -12.85 0.31 -2.06
N ILE A 40 -13.97 -0.20 -2.57
CA ILE A 40 -13.97 -1.05 -3.78
C ILE A 40 -13.61 -0.26 -5.06
N GLU A 41 -13.90 1.04 -5.09
CA GLU A 41 -13.60 1.92 -6.21
C GLU A 41 -12.18 2.52 -6.16
N SER A 42 -11.51 2.43 -5.01
CA SER A 42 -10.16 2.97 -4.82
C SER A 42 -9.10 2.30 -5.69
N SER A 43 -8.07 3.05 -6.05
CA SER A 43 -6.86 2.52 -6.68
C SER A 43 -6.17 1.47 -5.78
N LEU A 44 -6.22 1.63 -4.45
CA LEU A 44 -5.66 0.66 -3.50
C LEU A 44 -6.24 -0.75 -3.67
N PHE A 45 -7.57 -0.86 -3.67
CA PHE A 45 -8.23 -2.15 -3.83
C PHE A 45 -8.08 -2.70 -5.25
N LYS A 46 -8.29 -1.86 -6.26
CA LYS A 46 -8.18 -2.25 -7.67
C LYS A 46 -6.77 -2.71 -8.03
N GLN A 47 -5.73 -2.05 -7.52
CA GLN A 47 -4.34 -2.42 -7.78
C GLN A 47 -3.97 -3.72 -7.05
N TRP A 48 -4.41 -3.91 -5.81
CA TRP A 48 -4.25 -5.21 -5.13
C TRP A 48 -4.93 -6.33 -5.93
N LEU A 49 -6.18 -6.11 -6.35
CA LEU A 49 -6.94 -7.08 -7.13
C LEU A 49 -6.26 -7.39 -8.47
N LYS A 50 -5.72 -6.38 -9.15
CA LYS A 50 -4.92 -6.56 -10.37
C LYS A 50 -3.66 -7.38 -10.09
N ASN A 51 -2.92 -7.06 -9.02
CA ASN A 51 -1.66 -7.71 -8.67
C ASN A 51 -1.83 -9.21 -8.38
N ILE A 52 -2.89 -9.62 -7.69
CA ILE A 52 -3.11 -11.05 -7.43
C ILE A 52 -3.45 -11.84 -8.71
N GLN A 53 -3.78 -11.16 -9.81
CA GLN A 53 -4.16 -11.76 -11.10
C GLN A 53 -3.06 -11.65 -12.18
N THR A 54 -1.92 -11.01 -11.91
CA THR A 54 -0.81 -10.94 -12.88
C THR A 54 -0.18 -12.32 -13.11
N GLU A 55 0.69 -12.45 -14.11
CA GLU A 55 1.41 -13.69 -14.43
C GLU A 55 2.28 -14.22 -13.28
N THR A 56 2.73 -13.33 -12.40
CA THR A 56 3.48 -13.64 -11.17
C THR A 56 2.61 -13.47 -9.90
N GLY A 57 1.32 -13.21 -10.09
CA GLY A 57 0.37 -12.95 -9.03
C GLY A 57 -0.05 -14.21 -8.28
N LEU A 58 -0.67 -14.00 -7.12
CA LEU A 58 -1.09 -15.09 -6.23
C LEU A 58 -1.99 -16.15 -6.90
N LEU A 59 -2.82 -15.74 -7.85
CA LEU A 59 -3.77 -16.61 -8.55
C LEU A 59 -3.24 -17.11 -9.91
N ALA A 60 -2.02 -16.75 -10.30
CA ALA A 60 -1.51 -16.93 -11.66
C ALA A 60 -1.49 -18.39 -12.13
N ASN A 61 -1.00 -19.29 -11.28
CA ASN A 61 -0.85 -20.71 -11.60
C ASN A 61 -2.07 -21.55 -11.18
N GLY A 62 -3.12 -20.91 -10.67
CA GLY A 62 -4.32 -21.58 -10.18
C GLY A 62 -4.14 -22.41 -8.91
N ALA A 63 -2.97 -22.43 -8.26
CA ALA A 63 -2.74 -23.16 -7.00
C ALA A 63 -3.52 -22.55 -5.82
N MET A 64 -3.78 -21.24 -5.88
CA MET A 64 -4.54 -20.51 -4.87
C MET A 64 -5.93 -20.13 -5.40
N SER A 65 -6.87 -19.89 -4.49
CA SER A 65 -8.17 -19.29 -4.81
C SER A 65 -8.60 -18.26 -3.79
N LEU A 66 -9.18 -17.16 -4.26
CA LEU A 66 -9.84 -16.16 -3.43
C LEU A 66 -11.32 -16.54 -3.27
N LYS A 67 -11.80 -16.63 -2.04
CA LYS A 67 -13.21 -16.98 -1.74
C LYS A 67 -14.07 -15.78 -1.37
N GLN A 68 -13.51 -14.86 -0.61
CA GLN A 68 -14.19 -13.65 -0.14
C GLN A 68 -13.18 -12.57 0.21
N VAL A 69 -13.61 -11.32 0.14
CA VAL A 69 -12.91 -10.17 0.72
C VAL A 69 -13.82 -9.53 1.77
N LEU A 70 -13.32 -9.35 2.98
CA LEU A 70 -13.99 -8.60 4.06
C LEU A 70 -13.31 -7.25 4.23
N ILE A 71 -13.99 -6.17 3.84
CA ILE A 71 -13.54 -4.79 4.11
C ILE A 71 -13.75 -4.52 5.60
N GLN A 72 -12.65 -4.33 6.33
CA GLN A 72 -12.65 -4.19 7.80
C GLN A 72 -12.58 -2.74 8.26
N GLY A 73 -11.92 -1.87 7.51
CA GLY A 73 -11.73 -0.47 7.90
C GLY A 73 -11.32 0.38 6.71
N VAL A 74 -11.80 1.62 6.73
CA VAL A 74 -11.55 2.64 5.71
C VAL A 74 -11.27 3.94 6.45
N ASP A 75 -10.07 4.47 6.28
CA ASP A 75 -9.66 5.75 6.86
C ASP A 75 -9.59 6.79 5.73
N MET A 76 -10.38 7.84 5.86
CA MET A 76 -10.48 8.94 4.89
C MET A 76 -9.63 10.13 5.36
N PHE A 77 -8.87 10.73 4.44
CA PHE A 77 -8.12 11.97 4.62
C PHE A 77 -8.78 13.06 3.77
N GLY A 78 -9.70 13.80 4.39
CA GLY A 78 -10.64 14.65 3.64
C GLY A 78 -11.50 13.78 2.72
N GLU A 79 -11.46 14.06 1.42
CA GLU A 79 -12.21 13.29 0.41
C GLU A 79 -11.43 12.06 -0.09
N ARG A 80 -10.12 11.97 0.19
CA ARG A 80 -9.27 10.89 -0.29
C ARG A 80 -9.32 9.68 0.63
N LEU A 81 -9.34 8.47 0.07
CA LEU A 81 -9.11 7.25 0.84
C LEU A 81 -7.61 7.16 1.18
N GLY A 82 -7.29 7.25 2.47
CA GLY A 82 -5.91 7.19 2.97
C GLY A 82 -5.46 5.75 3.24
N PHE A 83 -6.20 5.04 4.09
CA PHE A 83 -5.90 3.65 4.43
C PHE A 83 -7.08 2.72 4.20
N LEU A 84 -6.78 1.53 3.70
CA LEU A 84 -7.75 0.46 3.53
C LEU A 84 -7.27 -0.80 4.24
N LYS A 85 -8.09 -1.31 5.16
CA LYS A 85 -7.87 -2.58 5.84
C LYS A 85 -8.91 -3.60 5.41
N PHE A 86 -8.47 -4.77 4.97
CA PHE A 86 -9.35 -5.87 4.62
C PHE A 86 -8.72 -7.23 4.88
N ASN A 87 -9.55 -8.27 4.90
CA ASN A 87 -9.11 -9.66 4.95
C ASN A 87 -9.54 -10.36 3.66
N ALA A 88 -8.60 -10.98 2.96
CA ALA A 88 -8.83 -11.80 1.79
C ALA A 88 -8.80 -13.29 2.17
N ASP A 89 -9.91 -13.99 2.02
CA ASP A 89 -9.98 -15.43 2.26
C ASP A 89 -9.31 -16.18 1.10
N ILE A 90 -8.00 -16.43 1.23
CA ILE A 90 -7.19 -17.18 0.28
C ILE A 90 -7.06 -18.63 0.75
N ILE A 91 -7.35 -19.56 -0.16
CA ILE A 91 -7.21 -21.01 0.05
C ILE A 91 -6.17 -21.56 -0.91
N ASP A 92 -5.19 -22.27 -0.35
CA ASP A 92 -4.31 -23.17 -1.09
C ASP A 92 -5.10 -24.42 -1.48
N LYS A 93 -5.20 -24.70 -2.78
CA LYS A 93 -6.04 -25.80 -3.28
C LYS A 93 -5.45 -27.18 -3.07
N GLU A 94 -4.12 -27.28 -2.92
CA GLU A 94 -3.45 -28.56 -2.69
C GLU A 94 -3.64 -29.02 -1.25
N THR A 95 -3.41 -28.10 -0.30
CA THR A 95 -3.49 -28.38 1.14
C THR A 95 -4.88 -28.16 1.73
N GLY A 96 -5.72 -27.37 1.05
CA GLY A 96 -7.02 -26.90 1.56
C GLY A 96 -6.91 -25.88 2.68
N GLN A 97 -5.71 -25.40 3.02
CA GLN A 97 -5.48 -24.50 4.14
C GLN A 97 -5.67 -23.04 3.76
N LYS A 98 -6.02 -22.21 4.76
CA LYS A 98 -6.07 -20.76 4.62
C LYS A 98 -4.67 -20.16 4.68
N VAL A 99 -4.35 -19.32 3.72
CA VAL A 99 -3.16 -18.45 3.76
C VAL A 99 -3.51 -17.17 4.55
N PRO A 100 -2.61 -16.62 5.37
CA PRO A 100 -2.84 -15.32 6.01
C PRO A 100 -3.17 -14.23 4.98
N GLY A 101 -4.39 -13.70 5.05
CA GLY A 101 -4.93 -12.77 4.06
C GLY A 101 -5.22 -11.37 4.58
N ILE A 102 -4.62 -10.97 5.71
CA ILE A 102 -4.80 -9.61 6.23
C ILE A 102 -4.02 -8.65 5.34
N VAL A 103 -4.72 -7.65 4.80
CA VAL A 103 -4.14 -6.62 3.95
C VAL A 103 -4.38 -5.25 4.57
N PHE A 104 -3.29 -4.48 4.69
CA PHE A 104 -3.33 -3.05 5.00
C PHE A 104 -2.72 -2.30 3.82
N ALA A 105 -3.58 -1.67 3.02
CA ALA A 105 -3.17 -0.93 1.83
C ALA A 105 -3.07 0.56 2.15
N ARG A 106 -1.92 1.14 1.80
CA ARG A 106 -1.56 2.53 2.12
C ARG A 106 -0.74 3.20 1.00
N GLY A 107 -1.21 3.07 -0.25
CA GLY A 107 -0.62 3.71 -1.44
C GLY A 107 0.88 3.47 -1.69
N PRO A 108 1.42 3.98 -2.78
CA PRO A 108 2.86 4.13 -2.94
C PRO A 108 3.37 5.33 -2.11
N ALA A 109 4.65 5.29 -1.77
CA ALA A 109 5.33 6.34 -1.01
C ALA A 109 6.73 6.55 -1.58
N VAL A 110 7.31 7.72 -1.33
CA VAL A 110 8.66 8.10 -1.73
C VAL A 110 9.46 8.52 -0.49
N ALA A 111 10.75 8.22 -0.49
CA ALA A 111 11.71 8.72 0.49
C ALA A 111 12.90 9.30 -0.26
N VAL A 112 13.45 10.41 0.23
CA VAL A 112 14.52 11.15 -0.44
C VAL A 112 15.79 11.10 0.39
N LEU A 113 16.87 10.56 -0.19
CA LEU A 113 18.20 10.65 0.39
C LEU A 113 18.87 11.92 -0.11
N ILE A 114 19.05 12.89 0.78
CA ILE A 114 19.75 14.14 0.49
C ILE A 114 21.14 14.04 1.11
N LEU A 115 22.16 14.12 0.27
CA LEU A 115 23.56 14.20 0.67
C LEU A 115 24.04 15.64 0.51
N LEU A 116 24.61 16.19 1.58
CA LEU A 116 25.19 17.53 1.61
C LEU A 116 26.70 17.42 1.81
N ASP A 117 27.47 17.86 0.82
CA ASP A 117 28.92 17.99 0.95
C ASP A 117 29.28 19.37 1.50
N SER A 118 29.98 19.41 2.63
CA SER A 118 30.44 20.66 3.25
C SER A 118 31.76 20.44 3.97
N GLU A 119 32.73 21.34 3.73
CA GLU A 119 34.04 21.33 4.41
C GLU A 119 34.83 20.01 4.27
N GLY A 120 34.61 19.26 3.19
CA GLY A 120 35.28 17.97 2.93
C GLY A 120 34.60 16.77 3.57
N GLU A 121 33.45 16.96 4.22
CA GLU A 121 32.64 15.90 4.81
C GLU A 121 31.27 15.80 4.10
N THR A 122 30.73 14.59 4.03
CA THR A 122 29.40 14.32 3.46
C THR A 122 28.39 14.02 4.57
N TYR A 123 27.29 14.76 4.59
CA TYR A 123 26.22 14.62 5.58
C TYR A 123 24.93 14.10 4.93
N ALA A 124 24.16 13.31 5.67
CA ALA A 124 22.80 12.96 5.28
C ALA A 124 21.81 13.87 6.01
N VAL A 125 20.91 14.51 5.27
CA VAL A 125 19.83 15.30 5.87
C VAL A 125 18.72 14.36 6.34
N LEU A 126 18.35 14.47 7.61
CA LEU A 126 17.28 13.71 8.25
C LEU A 126 16.25 14.66 8.86
N THR A 127 15.02 14.19 8.97
CA THR A 127 13.94 14.87 9.70
C THR A 127 13.66 14.12 11.00
N GLU A 128 13.35 14.86 12.08
CA GLU A 128 12.86 14.26 13.31
C GLU A 128 11.34 14.18 13.26
N GLN A 129 10.80 12.96 13.16
CA GLN A 129 9.37 12.74 12.98
C GLN A 129 8.74 12.05 14.19
N VAL A 130 7.56 12.53 14.60
CA VAL A 130 6.73 11.82 15.59
C VAL A 130 6.14 10.59 14.94
N ARG A 131 6.51 9.41 15.43
CA ARG A 131 6.00 8.13 14.93
C ARG A 131 5.10 7.50 15.99
N VAL A 132 3.82 7.87 15.96
CA VAL A 132 2.78 7.35 16.87
C VAL A 132 2.77 5.81 16.95
N PRO A 133 2.87 5.05 15.84
CA PRO A 133 2.85 3.58 15.91
C PRO A 133 3.96 2.94 16.75
N VAL A 134 5.06 3.67 16.97
CA VAL A 134 6.22 3.22 17.78
C VAL A 134 6.39 4.07 19.04
N GLY A 135 5.52 5.06 19.26
CA GLY A 135 5.47 5.89 20.47
C GLY A 135 6.71 6.76 20.72
N ARG A 136 7.49 7.09 19.68
CA ARG A 136 8.74 7.86 19.83
C ARG A 136 9.01 8.78 18.64
N LEU A 137 9.88 9.76 18.87
CA LEU A 137 10.51 10.54 17.79
C LEU A 137 11.60 9.68 17.13
N ILE A 138 11.71 9.76 15.81
CA ILE A 138 12.70 9.02 15.02
C ILE A 138 13.35 9.97 14.03
N LEU A 139 14.67 9.87 13.89
CA LEU A 139 15.39 10.45 12.76
C LEU A 139 15.25 9.54 11.54
N GLU A 140 14.70 10.08 10.46
CA GLU A 140 14.47 9.35 9.22
C GLU A 140 14.68 10.25 7.99
N LEU A 141 14.71 9.63 6.81
CA LEU A 141 14.76 10.37 5.56
C LEU A 141 13.44 11.13 5.35
N PRO A 142 13.47 12.33 4.74
CA PRO A 142 12.25 12.97 4.27
C PRO A 142 11.45 12.01 3.39
N ALA A 143 10.16 11.83 3.70
CA ALA A 143 9.36 10.82 3.04
C ALA A 143 7.87 11.13 3.09
N GLY A 144 7.18 10.87 1.98
CA GLY A 144 5.78 11.17 1.82
C GLY A 144 5.02 10.15 0.99
N MET A 145 3.70 10.20 1.10
CA MET A 145 2.79 9.38 0.32
C MET A 145 2.59 10.02 -1.06
N LEU A 146 2.49 9.21 -2.10
CA LEU A 146 2.11 9.74 -3.40
C LEU A 146 0.61 9.92 -3.45
N ASP A 147 0.17 11.11 -3.85
CA ASP A 147 -1.24 11.47 -3.90
C ASP A 147 -1.91 11.09 -5.22
N ASP A 148 -1.12 10.89 -6.28
CA ASP A 148 -1.62 10.87 -7.65
C ASP A 148 -1.31 9.56 -8.40
N ASP A 149 -2.32 9.05 -9.10
CA ASP A 149 -2.20 7.93 -10.05
C ASP A 149 -1.37 8.30 -11.31
N GLN A 150 -0.86 9.54 -11.39
CA GLN A 150 -0.11 10.10 -12.54
C GLN A 150 1.39 9.77 -12.50
N GLY A 151 1.90 9.22 -11.40
CA GLY A 151 3.28 8.72 -11.32
C GLY A 151 4.37 9.80 -11.34
N ASP A 152 4.07 11.03 -10.91
CA ASP A 152 5.09 12.07 -10.71
C ASP A 152 5.82 11.89 -9.37
N PHE A 153 6.68 10.87 -9.33
CA PHE A 153 7.50 10.54 -8.16
C PHE A 153 8.46 11.68 -7.79
N ALA A 154 9.07 12.32 -8.80
CA ALA A 154 10.05 13.37 -8.59
C ALA A 154 9.40 14.65 -8.06
N GLY A 155 8.29 15.10 -8.67
CA GLY A 155 7.56 16.27 -8.18
C GLY A 155 7.03 16.08 -6.75
N THR A 156 6.51 14.89 -6.44
CA THR A 156 6.09 14.59 -5.06
C THR A 156 7.27 14.59 -4.10
N ALA A 157 8.38 13.96 -4.46
CA ALA A 157 9.59 13.92 -3.64
C ALA A 157 10.15 15.32 -3.33
N VAL A 158 10.18 16.22 -4.33
CA VAL A 158 10.59 17.62 -4.13
C VAL A 158 9.65 18.31 -3.16
N ARG A 159 8.33 18.20 -3.36
CA ARG A 159 7.33 18.83 -2.49
C ARG A 159 7.47 18.40 -1.03
N GLU A 160 7.59 17.10 -0.79
CA GLU A 160 7.72 16.55 0.58
C GLU A 160 9.03 17.04 1.25
N VAL A 161 10.14 17.11 0.51
CA VAL A 161 11.39 17.66 1.04
C VAL A 161 11.26 19.13 1.40
N GLU A 162 10.64 19.93 0.54
CA GLU A 162 10.41 21.36 0.79
C GLU A 162 9.53 21.57 2.04
N GLU A 163 8.45 20.80 2.17
CA GLU A 163 7.53 20.88 3.31
C GLU A 163 8.19 20.48 4.64
N GLU A 164 9.03 19.43 4.65
CA GLU A 164 9.62 18.89 5.87
C GLU A 164 10.96 19.53 6.27
N THR A 165 11.74 20.01 5.28
CA THR A 165 13.10 20.51 5.50
C THR A 165 13.30 21.97 5.13
N GLY A 166 12.42 22.55 4.29
CA GLY A 166 12.59 23.87 3.70
C GLY A 166 13.65 23.94 2.59
N ILE A 167 14.22 22.80 2.17
CA ILE A 167 15.22 22.74 1.10
C ILE A 167 14.51 22.65 -0.26
N HIS A 168 14.80 23.61 -1.13
CA HIS A 168 14.32 23.60 -2.51
C HIS A 168 15.19 22.71 -3.38
N LEU A 169 14.58 21.71 -4.01
CA LEU A 169 15.25 20.78 -4.93
C LEU A 169 14.72 20.98 -6.36
N ASN A 170 15.60 20.87 -7.35
CA ASN A 170 15.15 20.76 -8.74
C ASN A 170 14.86 19.30 -9.05
N ALA A 171 13.63 18.99 -9.49
CA ALA A 171 13.23 17.63 -9.85
C ALA A 171 14.13 17.00 -10.93
N HIS A 172 14.71 17.81 -11.83
CA HIS A 172 15.63 17.33 -12.88
C HIS A 172 16.99 16.86 -12.36
N ASP A 173 17.40 17.31 -11.18
CA ASP A 173 18.66 16.92 -10.56
C ASP A 173 18.50 15.66 -9.67
N MET A 174 17.26 15.19 -9.51
CA MET A 174 16.97 13.98 -8.74
C MET A 174 17.38 12.72 -9.48
N VAL A 175 17.99 11.80 -8.74
CA VAL A 175 18.38 10.48 -9.24
C VAL A 175 17.47 9.43 -8.63
N ASP A 176 16.82 8.64 -9.48
CA ASP A 176 16.03 7.48 -9.04
C ASP A 176 16.97 6.38 -8.53
N LEU A 177 17.03 6.21 -7.21
CA LEU A 177 17.87 5.19 -6.60
C LEU A 177 17.42 3.76 -6.92
N THR A 178 16.14 3.57 -7.27
CA THR A 178 15.62 2.25 -7.65
C THR A 178 16.06 1.83 -9.05
N ALA A 179 16.45 2.78 -9.90
CA ALA A 179 17.04 2.50 -11.21
C ALA A 179 18.43 1.86 -11.12
N PHE A 180 19.12 1.96 -9.96
CA PHE A 180 20.38 1.27 -9.71
C PHE A 180 20.20 -0.18 -9.24
N LEU A 181 18.97 -0.61 -8.96
CA LEU A 181 18.71 -2.01 -8.61
C LEU A 181 18.87 -2.90 -9.85
N ASP A 182 19.28 -4.14 -9.62
CA ASP A 182 19.36 -5.13 -10.69
C ASP A 182 18.00 -5.28 -11.38
N ALA A 183 17.99 -5.31 -12.72
CA ALA A 183 16.75 -5.36 -13.51
C ALA A 183 15.86 -6.57 -13.15
N SER A 184 16.45 -7.67 -12.65
CA SER A 184 15.71 -8.85 -12.18
C SER A 184 14.83 -8.57 -10.95
N THR A 185 15.09 -7.49 -10.21
CA THR A 185 14.25 -7.03 -9.08
C THR A 185 12.98 -6.29 -9.55
N GLY A 186 12.90 -5.98 -10.85
CA GLY A 186 11.83 -5.16 -11.42
C GLY A 186 11.91 -3.68 -11.02
N GLY A 187 13.07 -3.22 -10.51
CA GLY A 187 13.28 -1.83 -10.09
C GLY A 187 12.41 -1.43 -8.90
N ARG A 188 12.11 -2.38 -8.00
CA ARG A 188 11.22 -2.15 -6.86
C ARG A 188 11.85 -2.63 -5.57
N VAL A 189 11.75 -1.81 -4.54
CA VAL A 189 12.03 -2.22 -3.16
C VAL A 189 10.71 -2.56 -2.50
N PHE A 190 10.55 -3.83 -2.11
CA PHE A 190 9.47 -4.24 -1.22
C PHE A 190 10.05 -4.32 0.19
N PRO A 191 9.98 -3.24 0.99
CA PRO A 191 10.34 -3.35 2.38
C PRO A 191 9.40 -4.37 3.03
N SER A 192 9.97 -5.29 3.80
CA SER A 192 9.18 -6.17 4.66
C SER A 192 8.18 -5.31 5.45
N PRO A 193 6.89 -5.70 5.54
CA PRO A 193 5.87 -4.94 6.28
C PRO A 193 6.15 -4.82 7.78
N VAL A 194 7.21 -5.48 8.27
CA VAL A 194 7.71 -5.40 9.64
C VAL A 194 9.21 -5.10 9.61
N SER A 195 9.56 -3.89 10.08
CA SER A 195 10.87 -3.36 10.49
C SER A 195 12.15 -3.94 9.90
N PHE A 196 12.96 -3.09 9.27
CA PHE A 196 14.38 -3.35 9.04
C PHE A 196 15.14 -3.35 10.37
N HIS A 197 15.81 -4.46 10.67
CA HIS A 197 16.89 -4.48 11.66
C HIS A 197 18.20 -4.30 10.90
N ARG A 198 18.91 -3.21 11.18
CA ARG A 198 20.26 -2.99 10.67
C ARG A 198 21.20 -4.00 11.34
N LEU A 199 21.57 -5.05 10.62
CA LEU A 199 22.76 -5.84 10.95
C LEU A 199 23.93 -5.16 10.23
N LEU A 200 24.91 -4.70 11.01
CA LEU A 200 26.15 -4.09 10.52
C LEU A 200 27.02 -5.13 9.80
#